data_AF-A0A4Y2IPK6-F1
#
_entry.id   AF-A0A4Y2IPK6-F1
#
_cell.length_a   1.000
_cell.length_b   1.000
_cell.length_c   1.000
_cell.angle_alpha   90.00
_cell.angle_beta   90.00
_cell.angle_gamma   90.00
#
_symmetry.space_group_name_H-M   'P 1'
#
loop_
_entity.id
_entity.type
_entity.pdbx_description
1 polymer ?
#
loop_
_entity_poly.entity_id
_entity_poly.type
_entity_poly.pdbx_seq_one_letter_code
_entity_poly.pdbx_strand_id
1 'polypeptide(L)'
;VKASQLVASLRGSAAEVLQGIPSDKLTDLMSIENALEARFGDSHLTQFYRTELKTRRQKPGESLQVLAADVERLTSLAYAECPQDVRDSLAAQ
;
A
#
# COMPACT_ATOMS: atom_id res chain seq x y z
N VAL A 1 15.44 -15.68 17.91
CA VAL A 1 15.66 -14.41 18.64
C VAL A 1 14.92 -13.23 18.02
N LYS A 2 15.04 -12.95 16.71
CA LYS A 2 14.36 -11.82 16.05
C LYS A 2 12.82 -11.87 16.13
N ALA A 3 12.20 -12.99 15.77
CA ALA A 3 10.74 -13.14 15.82
C ALA A 3 10.17 -12.91 17.23
N SER A 4 10.79 -13.54 18.24
CA SER A 4 10.40 -13.36 19.65
C SER A 4 10.56 -11.93 20.15
N GLN A 5 11.62 -11.23 19.72
CA GLN A 5 11.81 -9.81 20.05
C GLN A 5 10.76 -8.93 19.38
N LEU A 6 10.49 -9.16 18.10
CA LEU A 6 9.45 -8.43 17.35
C LEU A 6 8.09 -8.59 18.03
N VAL A 7 7.66 -9.83 18.30
CA VAL A 7 6.42 -10.14 19.04
C VAL A 7 6.36 -9.39 20.37
N ALA A 8 7.45 -9.42 21.14
CA ALA A 8 7.52 -8.75 22.43
C ALA A 8 7.48 -7.21 22.33
N SER A 9 7.82 -6.64 21.17
CA SER A 9 7.79 -5.19 20.91
C SER A 9 6.46 -4.68 20.34
N LEU A 10 5.62 -5.54 19.75
CA LEU A 10 4.33 -5.11 19.18
C LEU A 10 3.37 -4.61 20.28
N ARG A 11 2.68 -3.50 20.01
CA ARG A 11 1.72 -2.86 20.92
C ARG A 11 0.47 -2.42 20.16
N GLY A 12 -0.64 -2.23 20.88
CA GLY A 12 -1.89 -1.73 20.32
C GLY A 12 -2.40 -2.58 19.14
N SER A 13 -2.87 -1.92 18.07
CA SER A 13 -3.38 -2.56 16.86
C SER A 13 -2.37 -3.49 16.17
N ALA A 14 -1.07 -3.22 16.31
CA ALA A 14 -0.04 -4.08 15.76
C ALA A 14 0.08 -5.42 16.53
N ALA A 15 -0.20 -5.43 17.83
CA ALA A 15 -0.24 -6.66 18.62
C ALA A 15 -1.48 -7.52 18.31
N GLU A 16 -2.59 -6.91 17.88
CA GLU A 16 -3.81 -7.63 17.48
C GLU A 16 -3.58 -8.55 16.28
N VAL A 17 -2.62 -8.23 15.39
CA VAL A 17 -2.22 -9.08 14.26
C VAL A 17 -1.84 -10.49 14.71
N LEU A 18 -1.21 -10.61 15.88
CA LEU A 18 -0.75 -11.88 16.42
C LEU A 18 -1.89 -12.86 16.71
N GLN A 19 -3.11 -12.38 16.92
CA GLN A 19 -4.29 -13.22 17.17
C GLN A 19 -4.71 -14.02 15.92
N GLY A 20 -4.34 -13.53 14.73
CA GLY A 20 -4.60 -14.21 13.45
C GLY A 20 -3.49 -15.18 13.03
N ILE A 21 -2.38 -15.24 13.76
CA ILE A 21 -1.23 -16.10 13.43
C ILE A 21 -1.28 -17.37 14.29
N PRO A 22 -1.19 -18.57 13.68
CA PRO A 22 -1.06 -19.82 14.43
C PRO A 22 0.12 -19.79 15.40
N SER A 23 -0.03 -20.35 16.60
CA SER A 23 0.97 -20.26 17.66
C SER A 23 2.32 -20.88 17.29
N ASP A 24 2.33 -21.94 16.47
CA ASP A 24 3.54 -22.57 15.93
C ASP A 24 4.28 -21.65 14.94
N LYS A 25 3.59 -20.69 14.33
CA LYS A 25 4.13 -19.71 13.38
C LYS A 25 4.57 -18.40 14.03
N LEU A 26 4.29 -18.17 15.31
CA LEU A 26 4.79 -16.99 16.06
C LEU A 26 6.30 -17.00 16.31
N THR A 27 6.99 -18.08 15.94
CA THR A 27 8.46 -18.16 15.95
C THR A 27 9.08 -17.89 14.59
N ASP A 28 8.27 -17.88 13.53
CA ASP A 28 8.69 -17.59 12.16
C ASP A 28 8.55 -16.09 11.88
N LEU A 29 9.69 -15.46 11.58
CA LEU A 29 9.74 -14.02 11.32
C LEU A 29 8.94 -13.65 10.07
N MET A 30 9.02 -14.45 9.01
CA MET A 30 8.33 -14.18 7.74
C MET A 30 6.82 -14.21 7.91
N SER A 31 6.29 -15.15 8.70
CA SER A 31 4.85 -15.21 9.00
C SER A 31 4.35 -13.96 9.73
N ILE A 32 5.14 -13.41 10.65
CA ILE A 32 4.79 -12.18 11.38
C ILE A 32 4.89 -10.95 10.47
N GLU A 33 5.97 -10.84 9.68
CA GLU A 33 6.16 -9.74 8.72
C GLU A 33 5.03 -9.71 7.67
N ASN A 34 4.67 -10.86 7.09
CA ASN A 34 3.59 -10.94 6.12
C ASN A 34 2.22 -10.56 6.71
N ALA A 35 1.96 -10.93 7.96
CA ALA A 35 0.69 -10.58 8.62
C ALA A 35 0.63 -9.07 8.94
N LEU A 36 1.76 -8.46 9.31
CA LEU A 36 1.88 -7.02 9.48
C LEU A 36 1.71 -6.29 8.14
N GLU A 37 2.36 -6.76 7.08
CA GLU A 37 2.24 -6.24 5.71
C GLU A 37 0.80 -6.36 5.20
N ALA A 38 0.12 -7.47 5.46
CA ALA A 38 -1.27 -7.65 5.04
C ALA A 38 -2.23 -6.66 5.72
N ARG A 39 -1.98 -6.26 6.97
CA ARG A 39 -2.86 -5.35 7.72
C ARG A 39 -2.48 -3.87 7.57
N PHE A 40 -1.18 -3.58 7.50
CA PHE A 40 -0.65 -2.21 7.54
C PHE A 40 0.17 -1.83 6.32
N GLY A 41 0.52 -2.80 5.47
CA GLY A 41 1.27 -2.57 4.25
C GLY A 41 0.46 -1.83 3.21
N ASP A 42 1.18 -1.12 2.34
CA ASP A 42 0.59 -0.21 1.37
C ASP A 42 0.06 -0.94 0.13
N SER A 43 0.29 -2.26 0.00
CA SER A 43 -0.17 -3.04 -1.16
C SER A 43 -1.67 -2.90 -1.44
N HIS A 44 -2.49 -2.83 -0.38
CA HIS A 44 -3.93 -2.58 -0.50
C HIS A 44 -4.25 -1.14 -0.94
N LEU A 45 -3.44 -0.16 -0.51
CA LEU A 45 -3.54 1.23 -0.94
C LEU A 45 -3.14 1.36 -2.42
N THR A 46 -2.11 0.64 -2.87
CA THR A 46 -1.69 0.59 -4.27
C THR A 46 -2.83 0.13 -5.19
N GLN A 47 -3.54 -0.93 -4.82
CA GLN A 47 -4.70 -1.41 -5.58
C GLN A 47 -5.89 -0.43 -5.55
N PHE A 48 -6.11 0.23 -4.41
CA PHE A 48 -7.10 1.30 -4.29
C PHE A 48 -6.79 2.46 -5.26
N TYR A 49 -5.56 2.97 -5.26
CA TYR A 49 -5.16 4.06 -6.17
C TYR A 49 -5.20 3.67 -7.64
N ARG A 50 -4.87 2.42 -7.99
CA ARG A 50 -5.06 1.89 -9.37
C ARG A 50 -6.52 1.95 -9.80
N THR A 51 -7.44 1.63 -8.89
CA THR A 51 -8.88 1.65 -9.15
C THR A 51 -9.40 3.09 -9.29
N GLU A 52 -8.92 3.98 -8.42
CA GLU A 52 -9.25 5.41 -8.47
C GLU A 52 -8.73 6.05 -9.78
N LEU A 53 -7.47 5.78 -10.16
CA LEU A 53 -6.89 6.22 -11.42
C LEU A 53 -7.69 5.74 -12.63
N LYS A 54 -8.09 4.47 -12.67
CA LYS A 54 -8.85 3.89 -13.79
C LYS A 54 -10.20 4.57 -14.01
N THR A 55 -10.86 4.96 -12.91
CA THR A 55 -12.18 5.61 -12.94
C THR A 55 -12.10 7.13 -12.99
N ARG A 56 -10.91 7.71 -12.83
CA ARG A 56 -10.71 9.16 -12.85
C ARG A 56 -11.09 9.76 -14.20
N ARG A 57 -12.04 10.70 -14.19
CA ARG A 57 -12.46 11.49 -15.35
C ARG A 57 -12.61 12.94 -14.94
N GLN A 58 -12.34 13.88 -15.85
CA GLN A 58 -12.52 15.31 -15.59
C GLN A 58 -13.94 15.59 -15.11
N LYS A 59 -14.08 16.34 -14.01
CA LYS A 59 -15.40 16.76 -13.50
C LYS A 59 -15.85 18.05 -14.20
N PRO A 60 -17.17 18.33 -14.30
CA PRO A 60 -17.65 19.63 -14.78
C PRO A 60 -17.05 20.77 -13.95
N GLY A 61 -16.45 21.76 -14.62
CA GLY A 61 -15.83 22.92 -13.96
C GLY A 61 -14.42 22.67 -13.39
N GLU A 62 -13.89 21.45 -13.49
CA GLU A 62 -12.51 21.15 -13.12
C GLU A 62 -11.54 21.61 -14.20
N SER A 63 -10.46 22.29 -13.82
CA SER A 63 -9.40 22.66 -14.77
C SER A 63 -8.54 21.45 -15.15
N LEU A 64 -7.97 21.49 -16.37
CA LEU A 64 -7.09 20.41 -16.84
C LEU A 64 -5.84 20.26 -15.96
N GLN A 65 -5.36 21.35 -15.37
CA GLN A 65 -4.20 21.33 -14.46
C GLN A 65 -4.51 20.55 -13.19
N VAL A 66 -5.72 20.71 -12.63
CA VAL A 66 -6.15 19.99 -11.43
C VAL A 66 -6.31 18.50 -11.74
N LEU A 67 -6.90 18.17 -12.90
CA LEU A 67 -6.99 16.78 -13.35
C LEU A 67 -5.61 16.15 -13.52
N ALA A 68 -4.69 16.83 -14.23
CA ALA A 68 -3.35 16.32 -14.50
C ALA A 68 -2.55 16.09 -13.21
N ALA A 69 -2.57 17.05 -12.28
CA ALA A 69 -1.92 16.90 -10.98
C ALA A 69 -2.48 15.71 -10.18
N ASP A 70 -3.79 15.47 -10.26
CA ASP A 70 -4.43 14.35 -9.58
C ASP A 70 -4.10 13.00 -10.25
N VAL A 71 -4.03 12.95 -11.58
CA VAL A 71 -3.57 11.77 -12.33
C VAL A 71 -2.12 11.43 -12.01
N GLU A 72 -1.23 12.43 -11.96
CA GLU A 72 0.19 12.26 -11.61
C GLU A 72 0.35 11.74 -10.18
N ARG A 73 -0.39 12.34 -9.23
CA ARG A 73 -0.45 11.90 -7.83
C ARG A 73 -0.91 10.45 -7.73
N LEU A 74 -2.04 10.11 -8.36
CA LEU A 74 -2.59 8.75 -8.33
C LEU A 74 -1.65 7.75 -8.97
N THR A 75 -0.98 8.10 -10.07
CA THR A 75 -0.01 7.23 -10.75
C THR A 75 1.21 6.96 -9.86
N SER A 76 1.71 7.98 -9.16
CA SER A 76 2.83 7.82 -8.23
C SER A 76 2.48 6.91 -7.05
N LEU A 77 1.25 6.98 -6.55
CA LEU A 77 0.79 6.13 -5.45
C LEU A 77 0.41 4.70 -5.90
N ALA A 78 -0.16 4.56 -7.11
CA ALA A 78 -0.59 3.29 -7.70
C ALA A 78 0.58 2.41 -8.22
N TYR A 79 1.73 3.03 -8.47
CA TYR A 79 2.90 2.38 -9.09
C TYR A 79 4.20 2.82 -8.41
N ALA A 80 4.20 3.00 -7.10
CA ALA A 80 5.35 3.48 -6.32
C ALA A 80 6.63 2.63 -6.51
N GLU A 81 6.48 1.33 -6.76
CA GLU A 81 7.61 0.42 -7.03
C GLU A 81 8.08 0.43 -8.49
N CYS A 82 7.37 1.09 -9.40
CA CYS A 82 7.74 1.16 -10.80
C CYS A 82 8.75 2.29 -11.06
N PRO A 83 9.68 2.09 -12.02
CA PRO A 83 10.57 3.14 -12.51
C PRO A 83 9.83 4.41 -12.94
N GLN A 84 10.51 5.56 -12.85
CA GLN A 84 9.91 6.87 -13.13
C GLN A 84 9.40 6.97 -14.58
N ASP A 85 10.15 6.45 -15.55
CA ASP A 85 9.77 6.45 -16.97
C ASP A 85 8.47 5.68 -17.23
N VAL A 86 8.24 4.58 -16.49
CA VAL A 86 6.99 3.83 -16.53
C VAL A 86 5.84 4.66 -15.95
N ARG A 87 6.06 5.35 -14.84
CA ARG A 87 5.06 6.23 -14.21
C ARG A 87 4.71 7.42 -15.10
N ASP A 88 5.70 8.07 -15.70
CA ASP A 88 5.50 9.21 -16.62
C ASP A 88 4.67 8.78 -17.84
N SER A 89 4.98 7.60 -18.39
CA SER A 89 4.22 7.04 -19.52
C SER A 89 2.77 6.76 -19.17
N LEU A 90 2.50 6.22 -17.97
CA LEU A 90 1.14 5.93 -17.49
C LEU A 90 0.33 7.20 -17.22
N ALA A 91 0.96 8.26 -16.71
CA ALA A 91 0.28 9.53 -16.43
C ALA A 91 -0.12 10.30 -17.71
N ALA A 92 0.47 9.94 -18.86
CA ALA A 92 0.21 10.57 -20.15
C ALA A 92 -0.86 9.87 -21.01
N GLN A 93 -1.41 8.72 -20.56
CA GLN A 93 -2.47 7.97 -21.26
C GLN A 93 -3.87 8.47 -20.94
#